data_AF-A0A3D8L922-F1
#
_entry.id   AF-A0A3D8L922-F1
#
_cell.length_a   1.000
_cell.length_b   1.000
_cell.length_c   1.000
_cell.angle_alpha   90.00
_cell.angle_beta   90.00
_cell.angle_gamma   90.00
#
_symmetry.space_group_name_H-M   'P 1'
#
loop_
_entity.id
_entity.type
_entity.pdbx_description
1 polymer ?
#
loop_
_entity_poly.entity_id
_entity_poly.type
_entity_poly.pdbx_seq_one_letter_code
_entity_poly.pdbx_strand_id
1 'polypeptide(L)'
;MRYQPFSILFFLMLTSFASMAQTRELPNTTVSLQNMEDFRPAAANWQLAGDIYYDLRKAGRGKIQQGTGVLVNDPSARNMDNLFTNMEHGDIELELDFMMDKGSNAGVYLQGRYEVQLFDSWGVQNPTAADCGAIYERWDETRLGDRKGYEGHPPAVNVSKAPGLWQHYKIVFRAPRFNAQGQKTENAVFVQVIHNGVTIHENVEVTGPTRAAAFQDEQPLGPLMIQGDHGRVAIRNISYKSFGTEPVTLTGLTLKAFEGDVDDVAAFDTQTPVKETDIRALAHQGSGTRDKFGGKINGIIQIPRTGEYLFTLKLDWIPEDNNYPERPNGAGELAIGGERVIAIDGEHGTATAMVQLEAGEHPVELSYLKKFGYWYAQSNDFTLSVEGSGVPYTTLNTPLRAADPVGAIMVLAEEEPVMLRSFIEHKGIKRTHTISVGEPGNANYTIDLGTGDFLQFWRGNFLETTLMWHERGEPQLGVPMGSVVELAGNPTLAFLSDANTAWPDSNTAYNYVGYEVDKNGRPSFKYALGGASVREAFEVIEGGRKLAHSLAVVPGQEQEELWCRVAEGSEITKLPNGLYAINDKEYLIELPRRARPVIRNTAENRKELLLPVKARRGIATAQYNIVW
;
A
#
# COMPACT_ATOMS: atom_id res chain seq x y z
N MET A 1 19.20 36.37 -61.45
CA MET A 1 18.96 37.11 -60.20
C MET A 1 17.47 37.13 -59.94
N ARG A 2 17.00 36.31 -58.98
CA ARG A 2 15.60 36.32 -58.51
C ARG A 2 15.64 36.49 -57.00
N TYR A 3 14.91 37.50 -56.54
CA TYR A 3 14.77 37.97 -55.17
C TYR A 3 13.98 36.97 -54.30
N GLN A 4 14.40 36.77 -53.05
CA GLN A 4 13.61 36.18 -51.96
C GLN A 4 13.32 37.27 -50.91
N PRO A 5 12.09 37.40 -50.41
CA PRO A 5 11.81 38.22 -49.23
C PRO A 5 11.88 37.37 -47.96
N PHE A 6 12.57 37.88 -46.95
CA PHE A 6 12.60 37.38 -45.57
C PHE A 6 11.26 37.68 -44.88
N SER A 7 10.59 36.66 -44.34
CA SER A 7 9.50 36.82 -43.37
C SER A 7 10.02 36.44 -41.99
N ILE A 8 9.97 37.38 -41.05
CA ILE A 8 10.34 37.20 -39.64
C ILE A 8 9.09 36.68 -38.92
N LEU A 9 9.13 35.43 -38.45
CA LEU A 9 8.10 34.84 -37.61
C LEU A 9 8.41 35.16 -36.14
N PHE A 10 7.50 35.87 -35.48
CA PHE A 10 7.53 36.13 -34.03
C PHE A 10 7.00 34.86 -33.32
N PHE A 11 7.85 34.16 -32.59
CA PHE A 11 7.46 33.02 -31.76
C PHE A 11 6.98 33.54 -30.39
N LEU A 12 5.67 33.49 -30.15
CA LEU A 12 5.08 33.61 -28.82
C LEU A 12 5.34 32.31 -28.06
N MET A 13 6.23 32.33 -27.05
CA MET A 13 6.33 31.24 -26.08
C MET A 13 5.10 31.28 -25.17
N LEU A 14 4.17 30.35 -25.38
CA LEU A 14 3.20 29.94 -24.38
C LEU A 14 3.92 29.05 -23.36
N THR A 15 4.14 29.56 -22.16
CA THR A 15 4.55 28.76 -21.01
C THR A 15 3.36 27.92 -20.56
N SER A 16 3.36 26.64 -20.91
CA SER A 16 2.42 25.65 -20.40
C SER A 16 2.71 25.45 -18.91
N PHE A 17 1.82 25.90 -18.02
CA PHE A 17 1.80 25.40 -16.65
C PHE A 17 1.37 23.94 -16.71
N ALA A 18 2.32 23.02 -16.55
CA ALA A 18 2.01 21.64 -16.29
C ALA A 18 1.34 21.57 -14.92
N SER A 19 0.08 21.15 -14.87
CA SER A 19 -0.54 20.67 -13.63
C SER A 19 0.27 19.47 -13.17
N MET A 20 1.19 19.69 -12.23
CA MET A 20 1.81 18.60 -11.48
C MET A 20 0.77 18.12 -10.49
N ALA A 21 0.45 16.82 -10.53
CA ALA A 21 -0.28 16.18 -9.45
C ALA A 21 0.43 16.52 -8.13
N GLN A 22 -0.31 17.03 -7.15
CA GLN A 22 0.25 17.39 -5.85
C GLN A 22 0.88 16.14 -5.20
N THR A 23 2.19 16.16 -5.01
CA THR A 23 2.92 15.18 -4.21
C THR A 23 2.39 15.23 -2.79
N ARG A 24 1.87 14.11 -2.30
CA ARG A 24 1.29 13.98 -0.94
C ARG A 24 2.30 13.56 0.12
N GLU A 25 3.49 13.13 -0.29
CA GLU A 25 4.59 12.69 0.57
C GLU A 25 5.95 13.06 -0.04
N LEU A 26 6.99 13.17 0.79
CA LEU A 26 8.36 13.29 0.29
C LEU A 26 8.80 12.05 -0.51
N PRO A 27 9.60 12.21 -1.57
CA PRO A 27 10.11 11.08 -2.34
C PRO A 27 11.13 10.26 -1.53
N ASN A 28 11.08 8.93 -1.68
CA ASN A 28 12.08 8.03 -1.08
C ASN A 28 13.45 8.16 -1.76
N THR A 29 14.51 8.02 -0.98
CA THR A 29 15.85 7.74 -1.51
C THR A 29 15.91 6.28 -1.95
N THR A 30 16.46 6.00 -3.13
CA THR A 30 16.57 4.63 -3.66
C THR A 30 18.00 4.10 -3.51
N VAL A 31 18.15 2.85 -3.07
CA VAL A 31 19.43 2.13 -3.16
C VAL A 31 19.57 1.56 -4.57
N SER A 32 20.62 1.96 -5.28
CA SER A 32 20.84 1.55 -6.66
C SER A 32 21.20 0.08 -6.76
N LEU A 33 20.47 -0.64 -7.61
CA LEU A 33 20.78 -2.03 -7.99
C LEU A 33 21.32 -2.12 -9.42
N GLN A 34 21.92 -1.04 -9.92
CA GLN A 34 22.61 -1.02 -11.22
C GLN A 34 24.07 -1.49 -11.12
N ASN A 35 24.66 -1.37 -9.92
CA ASN A 35 25.98 -1.87 -9.57
C ASN A 35 26.02 -2.17 -8.05
N MET A 36 27.17 -2.59 -7.51
CA MET A 36 27.31 -2.91 -6.09
C MET A 36 27.86 -1.75 -5.25
N GLU A 37 27.91 -0.51 -5.79
CA GLU A 37 28.58 0.63 -5.15
C GLU A 37 27.89 1.13 -3.88
N ASP A 38 26.60 0.85 -3.70
CA ASP A 38 25.86 1.18 -2.48
C ASP A 38 26.04 0.16 -1.35
N PHE A 39 26.80 -0.90 -1.60
CA PHE A 39 27.06 -1.98 -0.65
C PHE A 39 28.53 -2.09 -0.28
N ARG A 40 28.78 -2.61 0.92
CA ARG A 40 30.12 -3.01 1.36
C ARG A 40 30.53 -4.28 0.57
N PRO A 41 31.83 -4.51 0.35
CA PRO A 41 32.31 -5.72 -0.31
C PRO A 41 31.78 -6.99 0.39
N ALA A 42 31.25 -7.94 -0.39
CA ALA A 42 30.74 -9.22 0.09
C ALA A 42 31.18 -10.36 -0.84
N ALA A 43 31.12 -11.61 -0.36
CA ALA A 43 31.41 -12.80 -1.14
C ALA A 43 30.43 -13.00 -2.32
N ALA A 44 30.81 -13.92 -3.21
CA ALA A 44 30.15 -14.17 -4.48
C ALA A 44 28.77 -14.87 -4.36
N ASN A 45 28.23 -15.04 -3.15
CA ASN A 45 26.83 -15.41 -2.99
C ASN A 45 25.89 -14.27 -3.40
N TRP A 46 26.35 -13.01 -3.35
CA TRP A 46 25.61 -11.85 -3.81
C TRP A 46 25.96 -11.49 -5.25
N GLN A 47 24.95 -11.32 -6.10
CA GLN A 47 25.12 -10.89 -7.50
C GLN A 47 23.89 -10.11 -7.98
N LEU A 48 24.11 -9.27 -8.99
CA LEU A 48 23.03 -8.59 -9.71
C LEU A 48 22.45 -9.49 -10.80
N ALA A 49 21.14 -9.36 -11.00
CA ALA A 49 20.36 -10.05 -12.02
C ALA A 49 19.32 -9.09 -12.60
N GLY A 50 18.85 -9.39 -13.82
CA GLY A 50 17.71 -8.70 -14.41
C GLY A 50 16.38 -9.30 -13.97
N ASP A 51 16.37 -10.61 -13.68
CA ASP A 51 15.20 -11.33 -13.17
C ASP A 51 15.64 -12.66 -12.53
N ILE A 52 14.75 -13.27 -11.74
CA ILE A 52 14.94 -14.59 -11.15
C ILE A 52 13.62 -15.38 -11.10
N TYR A 53 13.73 -16.69 -11.29
CA TYR A 53 12.63 -17.63 -11.12
C TYR A 53 12.97 -18.71 -10.09
N TYR A 54 12.16 -18.82 -9.04
CA TYR A 54 12.16 -19.98 -8.13
C TYR A 54 10.99 -20.93 -8.44
N ASP A 55 11.23 -22.24 -8.33
CA ASP A 55 10.21 -23.24 -8.59
C ASP A 55 9.34 -23.47 -7.35
N LEU A 56 8.07 -23.05 -7.44
CA LEU A 56 7.05 -23.25 -6.42
C LEU A 56 6.99 -24.68 -5.84
N ARG A 57 7.26 -25.69 -6.68
CA ARG A 57 7.12 -27.09 -6.29
C ARG A 57 8.37 -27.64 -5.62
N LYS A 58 9.55 -27.06 -5.87
CA LYS A 58 10.84 -27.63 -5.46
C LYS A 58 11.88 -26.54 -5.16
N ALA A 59 12.49 -26.65 -3.97
CA ALA A 59 13.64 -25.83 -3.58
C ALA A 59 14.86 -26.03 -4.51
N GLY A 60 15.63 -24.98 -4.74
CA GLY A 60 16.86 -25.00 -5.53
C GLY A 60 17.39 -23.61 -5.91
N ARG A 61 18.49 -23.57 -6.67
CA ARG A 61 19.20 -22.33 -7.07
C ARG A 61 18.40 -21.31 -7.88
N GLY A 62 17.14 -21.59 -8.20
CA GLY A 62 16.36 -20.80 -9.14
C GLY A 62 17.01 -20.76 -10.53
N LYS A 63 16.45 -19.92 -11.40
CA LYS A 63 17.02 -19.59 -12.71
C LYS A 63 17.22 -18.08 -12.77
N ILE A 64 18.48 -17.67 -12.81
CA ILE A 64 18.89 -16.27 -12.86
C ILE A 64 18.96 -15.82 -14.32
N GLN A 65 18.31 -14.70 -14.62
CA GLN A 65 18.48 -13.99 -15.88
C GLN A 65 19.51 -12.88 -15.70
N GLN A 66 20.52 -12.86 -16.58
CA GLN A 66 21.57 -11.84 -16.57
C GLN A 66 20.97 -10.43 -16.74
N GLY A 67 21.48 -9.47 -15.98
CA GLY A 67 21.03 -8.08 -15.99
C GLY A 67 21.26 -7.40 -14.65
N THR A 68 20.57 -6.29 -14.41
CA THR A 68 20.62 -5.48 -13.19
C THR A 68 19.19 -5.15 -12.73
N GLY A 69 19.05 -4.62 -11.50
CA GLY A 69 17.76 -4.28 -10.92
C GLY A 69 17.23 -5.29 -9.90
N VAL A 70 17.80 -6.50 -9.85
CA VAL A 70 17.51 -7.51 -8.82
C VAL A 70 18.81 -7.94 -8.15
N LEU A 71 18.87 -7.87 -6.83
CA LEU A 71 19.96 -8.40 -6.03
C LEU A 71 19.62 -9.83 -5.60
N VAL A 72 20.48 -10.80 -5.89
CA VAL A 72 20.25 -12.22 -5.63
C VAL A 72 21.30 -12.78 -4.68
N ASN A 73 20.84 -13.49 -3.64
CA ASN A 73 21.65 -14.34 -2.79
C ASN A 73 21.55 -15.82 -3.22
N ASP A 74 22.67 -16.46 -3.58
CA ASP A 74 22.79 -17.92 -3.77
C ASP A 74 23.94 -18.47 -2.90
N PRO A 75 23.68 -18.73 -1.60
CA PRO A 75 24.72 -19.18 -0.70
C PRO A 75 25.19 -20.59 -1.03
N SER A 76 26.46 -20.85 -0.71
CA SER A 76 27.11 -22.15 -0.85
C SER A 76 28.14 -22.31 0.26
N ALA A 77 28.66 -23.52 0.46
CA ALA A 77 29.66 -23.79 1.51
C ALA A 77 30.93 -22.90 1.47
N ARG A 78 31.18 -22.18 0.37
CA ARG A 78 32.32 -21.25 0.22
C ARG A 78 31.94 -19.77 0.23
N ASN A 79 30.66 -19.44 0.06
CA ASN A 79 30.16 -18.06 -0.05
C ASN A 79 28.88 -17.96 0.79
N MET A 80 28.98 -17.32 1.95
CA MET A 80 27.91 -17.20 2.94
C MET A 80 28.00 -15.84 3.64
N ASP A 81 28.36 -14.79 2.92
CA ASP A 81 28.48 -13.47 3.53
C ASP A 81 27.10 -12.83 3.67
N ASN A 82 26.87 -12.11 4.76
CA ASN A 82 25.78 -11.14 4.84
C ASN A 82 26.12 -9.90 4.00
N LEU A 83 25.11 -9.25 3.44
CA LEU A 83 25.31 -8.01 2.68
C LEU A 83 24.99 -6.81 3.56
N PHE A 84 25.87 -5.81 3.52
CA PHE A 84 25.69 -4.57 4.26
C PHE A 84 25.66 -3.40 3.31
N THR A 85 24.83 -2.43 3.61
CA THR A 85 24.84 -1.18 2.89
C THR A 85 26.00 -0.26 3.32
N ASN A 86 26.36 0.67 2.43
CA ASN A 86 27.28 1.76 2.76
C ASN A 86 26.59 2.83 3.60
N MET A 87 25.30 3.12 3.34
CA MET A 87 24.54 4.07 4.15
C MET A 87 24.25 3.49 5.52
N GLU A 88 24.31 4.36 6.53
CA GLU A 88 23.91 4.09 7.90
C GLU A 88 22.70 4.95 8.24
N HIS A 89 21.81 4.44 9.09
CA HIS A 89 20.56 5.09 9.44
C HIS A 89 20.31 5.06 10.95
N GLY A 90 19.56 6.05 11.43
CA GLY A 90 18.91 6.05 12.74
C GLY A 90 17.46 5.64 12.54
N ASP A 91 16.55 6.58 12.75
CA ASP A 91 15.15 6.41 12.37
C ASP A 91 15.00 6.26 10.86
N ILE A 92 14.14 5.36 10.42
CA ILE A 92 13.97 5.05 9.00
C ILE A 92 12.56 4.59 8.70
N GLU A 93 12.05 5.00 7.54
CA GLU A 93 10.99 4.33 6.82
C GLU A 93 11.64 3.61 5.65
N LEU A 94 11.59 2.28 5.64
CA LEU A 94 12.25 1.41 4.66
C LEU A 94 11.18 0.64 3.88
N GLU A 95 11.28 0.68 2.56
CA GLU A 95 10.50 -0.17 1.66
C GLU A 95 11.43 -1.05 0.81
N LEU A 96 11.04 -2.31 0.58
CA LEU A 96 11.72 -3.21 -0.33
C LEU A 96 10.80 -4.33 -0.80
N ASP A 97 11.09 -4.86 -1.99
CA ASP A 97 10.49 -6.10 -2.45
C ASP A 97 11.45 -7.26 -2.27
N PHE A 98 10.92 -8.43 -1.92
CA PHE A 98 11.70 -9.65 -1.79
C PHE A 98 10.99 -10.87 -2.39
N MET A 99 11.78 -11.85 -2.81
CA MET A 99 11.31 -13.13 -3.33
C MET A 99 12.14 -14.27 -2.74
N MET A 100 11.46 -15.33 -2.33
CA MET A 100 12.05 -16.46 -1.62
C MET A 100 12.02 -17.74 -2.45
N ASP A 101 13.07 -18.55 -2.36
CA ASP A 101 13.01 -19.97 -2.72
C ASP A 101 12.15 -20.75 -1.71
N LYS A 102 11.63 -21.90 -2.11
CA LYS A 102 10.82 -22.76 -1.25
C LYS A 102 11.63 -23.22 -0.03
N GLY A 103 11.09 -23.02 1.16
CA GLY A 103 11.70 -23.36 2.44
C GLY A 103 12.92 -22.50 2.81
N SER A 104 13.10 -21.36 2.14
CA SER A 104 14.24 -20.47 2.38
C SER A 104 14.07 -19.64 3.67
N ASN A 105 15.20 -19.16 4.19
CA ASN A 105 15.32 -18.32 5.37
C ASN A 105 16.37 -17.23 5.10
N ALA A 106 16.06 -16.00 5.45
CA ALA A 106 16.94 -14.84 5.48
C ALA A 106 16.38 -13.80 6.47
N GLY A 107 16.90 -12.59 6.48
CA GLY A 107 16.37 -11.52 7.33
C GLY A 107 16.83 -10.16 6.88
N VAL A 108 16.01 -9.14 7.15
CA VAL A 108 16.39 -7.73 7.00
C VAL A 108 16.65 -7.16 8.38
N TYR A 109 17.87 -6.71 8.63
CA TYR A 109 18.30 -6.19 9.91
C TYR A 109 18.45 -4.68 9.85
N LEU A 110 17.66 -3.99 10.67
CA LEU A 110 17.75 -2.56 10.90
C LEU A 110 18.99 -2.30 11.76
N GLN A 111 19.83 -1.37 11.33
CA GLN A 111 21.14 -1.07 11.94
C GLN A 111 22.08 -2.29 12.09
N GLY A 112 21.86 -3.37 11.33
CA GLY A 112 22.55 -4.65 11.49
C GLY A 112 22.24 -5.38 12.80
N ARG A 113 21.16 -5.00 13.50
CA ARG A 113 20.84 -5.39 14.87
C ARG A 113 19.47 -5.99 15.06
N TYR A 114 18.44 -5.42 14.42
CA TYR A 114 17.05 -5.78 14.67
C TYR A 114 16.45 -6.43 13.44
N GLU A 115 16.22 -7.73 13.50
CA GLU A 115 15.73 -8.52 12.37
C GLU A 115 14.22 -8.45 12.20
N VAL A 116 13.79 -8.13 10.98
CA VAL A 116 12.51 -8.54 10.43
C VAL A 116 12.74 -9.78 9.58
N GLN A 117 12.11 -10.88 9.98
CA GLN A 117 12.35 -12.24 9.45
C GLN A 117 11.88 -12.38 8.00
N LEU A 118 12.69 -13.01 7.15
CA LEU A 118 12.31 -13.44 5.81
C LEU A 118 12.27 -14.98 5.79
N PHE A 119 11.08 -15.57 5.81
CA PHE A 119 10.93 -17.03 5.79
C PHE A 119 9.88 -17.47 4.76
N ASP A 120 10.03 -18.67 4.19
CA ASP A 120 8.93 -19.29 3.46
C ASP A 120 7.82 -19.74 4.44
N SER A 121 6.93 -18.80 4.76
CA SER A 121 5.78 -19.04 5.63
C SER A 121 4.48 -19.20 4.85
N TRP A 122 4.52 -19.55 3.55
CA TRP A 122 3.32 -19.65 2.73
C TRP A 122 2.33 -20.72 3.21
N GLY A 123 1.16 -20.25 3.65
CA GLY A 123 0.08 -21.08 4.18
C GLY A 123 0.24 -21.48 5.66
N VAL A 124 1.19 -20.89 6.40
CA VAL A 124 1.27 -21.03 7.86
C VAL A 124 0.06 -20.34 8.50
N GLN A 125 -0.70 -21.07 9.33
CA GLN A 125 -1.93 -20.56 9.94
C GLN A 125 -1.69 -19.84 11.27
N ASN A 126 -0.77 -20.37 12.09
CA ASN A 126 -0.41 -19.80 13.39
C ASN A 126 1.06 -19.39 13.33
N PRO A 127 1.37 -18.14 12.93
CA PRO A 127 2.74 -17.69 12.82
C PRO A 127 3.40 -17.60 14.19
N THR A 128 4.70 -17.85 14.20
CA THR A 128 5.58 -17.76 15.37
C THR A 128 6.62 -16.66 15.17
N ALA A 129 7.49 -16.45 16.15
CA ALA A 129 8.59 -15.50 16.02
C ALA A 129 9.66 -15.92 14.97
N ALA A 130 9.51 -17.09 14.33
CA ALA A 130 10.38 -17.56 13.25
C ALA A 130 9.75 -17.42 11.85
N ASP A 131 8.49 -17.02 11.76
CA ASP A 131 7.79 -16.87 10.49
C ASP A 131 8.02 -15.49 9.86
N CYS A 132 7.78 -15.39 8.54
CA CYS A 132 8.01 -14.19 7.77
C CYS A 132 7.29 -12.98 8.39
N GLY A 133 8.02 -11.88 8.53
CA GLY A 133 7.50 -10.63 9.09
C GLY A 133 7.67 -10.50 10.60
N ALA A 134 7.99 -11.60 11.31
CA ALA A 134 8.27 -11.55 12.73
C ALA A 134 9.46 -10.63 13.04
N ILE A 135 9.39 -9.95 14.18
CA ILE A 135 10.57 -9.38 14.83
C ILE A 135 11.25 -10.53 15.57
N TYR A 136 12.43 -10.94 15.08
CA TYR A 136 13.06 -12.19 15.49
C TYR A 136 13.48 -12.18 16.95
N GLU A 137 13.54 -13.36 17.56
CA GLU A 137 13.88 -13.49 18.97
C GLU A 137 15.34 -13.10 19.27
N ARG A 138 15.55 -12.65 20.49
CA ARG A 138 16.86 -12.53 21.12
C ARG A 138 17.28 -13.87 21.70
N TRP A 139 18.58 -13.99 21.98
CA TRP A 139 19.16 -15.23 22.48
C TRP A 139 19.99 -15.02 23.74
N ASP A 140 19.70 -15.80 24.78
CA ASP A 140 20.44 -15.82 26.03
C ASP A 140 20.81 -17.27 26.39
N GLU A 141 22.10 -17.59 26.18
CA GLU A 141 22.66 -18.92 26.45
C GLU A 141 22.54 -19.36 27.92
N THR A 142 22.35 -18.42 28.85
CA THR A 142 22.22 -18.73 30.28
C THR A 142 20.84 -19.22 30.68
N ARG A 143 19.83 -19.05 29.81
CA ARG A 143 18.47 -19.56 30.03
C ARG A 143 18.37 -21.05 29.68
N LEU A 144 17.39 -21.71 30.28
CA LEU A 144 17.21 -23.16 30.17
C LEU A 144 16.26 -23.54 29.03
N GLY A 145 16.68 -24.52 28.22
CA GLY A 145 15.85 -25.12 27.16
C GLY A 145 15.32 -24.10 26.16
N ASP A 146 14.01 -24.17 25.89
CA ASP A 146 13.35 -23.30 24.91
C ASP A 146 13.21 -21.84 25.37
N ARG A 147 13.63 -21.51 26.60
CA ARG A 147 13.65 -20.12 27.11
C ARG A 147 14.88 -19.34 26.68
N LYS A 148 15.81 -19.96 25.96
CA LYS A 148 16.98 -19.29 25.38
C LYS A 148 16.58 -18.22 24.37
N GLY A 149 15.59 -18.54 23.54
CA GLY A 149 14.85 -17.57 22.74
C GLY A 149 13.95 -16.73 23.62
N TYR A 150 14.01 -15.41 23.48
CA TYR A 150 13.11 -14.49 24.20
C TYR A 150 12.88 -13.20 23.42
N GLU A 151 11.80 -12.48 23.74
CA GLU A 151 11.47 -11.20 23.07
C GLU A 151 11.29 -11.34 21.54
N GLY A 152 10.86 -12.52 21.09
CA GLY A 152 10.40 -12.71 19.71
C GLY A 152 8.93 -12.30 19.58
N HIS A 153 8.60 -11.59 18.51
CA HIS A 153 7.23 -11.12 18.26
C HIS A 153 6.72 -11.72 16.94
N PRO A 154 5.78 -12.69 17.00
CA PRO A 154 5.10 -13.19 15.81
C PRO A 154 4.30 -12.09 15.11
N PRO A 155 4.20 -12.11 13.77
CA PRO A 155 3.31 -11.18 13.05
C PRO A 155 1.85 -11.42 13.45
N ALA A 156 1.06 -10.35 13.51
CA ALA A 156 -0.37 -10.44 13.88
C ALA A 156 -1.18 -11.35 12.93
N VAL A 157 -0.80 -11.39 11.65
CA VAL A 157 -1.39 -12.26 10.64
C VAL A 157 -0.32 -12.65 9.62
N ASN A 158 -0.37 -13.89 9.13
CA ASN A 158 0.48 -14.31 8.03
C ASN A 158 -0.15 -13.96 6.68
N VAL A 159 0.53 -13.10 5.92
CA VAL A 159 0.14 -12.66 4.58
C VAL A 159 1.21 -12.98 3.54
N SER A 160 2.05 -13.98 3.85
CA SER A 160 3.11 -14.44 2.96
C SER A 160 2.53 -15.00 1.67
N LYS A 161 3.12 -14.56 0.56
CA LYS A 161 2.85 -15.12 -0.76
C LYS A 161 3.62 -16.41 -1.01
N ALA A 162 3.22 -17.13 -2.05
CA ALA A 162 3.87 -18.36 -2.49
C ALA A 162 5.35 -18.15 -2.87
N PRO A 163 6.25 -19.13 -2.63
CA PRO A 163 7.64 -19.07 -3.11
C PRO A 163 7.73 -18.80 -4.61
N GLY A 164 8.65 -17.92 -4.99
CA GLY A 164 8.78 -17.42 -6.36
C GLY A 164 7.86 -16.26 -6.74
N LEU A 165 7.07 -15.72 -5.81
CA LEU A 165 6.32 -14.47 -5.97
C LEU A 165 7.00 -13.32 -5.24
N TRP A 166 6.85 -12.11 -5.78
CA TRP A 166 7.34 -10.89 -5.12
C TRP A 166 6.44 -10.49 -3.95
N GLN A 167 7.08 -10.29 -2.81
CA GLN A 167 6.52 -9.78 -1.58
C GLN A 167 7.06 -8.37 -1.33
N HIS A 168 6.34 -7.60 -0.53
CA HIS A 168 6.69 -6.21 -0.24
C HIS A 168 6.71 -5.97 1.27
N TYR A 169 7.73 -5.28 1.75
CA TYR A 169 7.78 -4.72 3.09
C TYR A 169 7.81 -3.21 3.07
N LYS A 170 7.10 -2.63 4.04
CA LYS A 170 7.29 -1.27 4.54
C LYS A 170 7.52 -1.33 6.04
N ILE A 171 8.64 -0.79 6.51
CA ILE A 171 9.09 -0.86 7.91
C ILE A 171 9.34 0.57 8.40
N VAL A 172 8.61 1.00 9.42
CA VAL A 172 8.84 2.25 10.13
C VAL A 172 9.53 1.91 11.45
N PHE A 173 10.80 2.30 11.55
CA PHE A 173 11.68 1.95 12.66
C PHE A 173 12.25 3.21 13.33
N ARG A 174 12.13 3.25 14.66
CA ARG A 174 12.75 4.26 15.53
C ARG A 174 13.97 3.65 16.20
N ALA A 175 15.14 4.21 15.93
CA ALA A 175 16.40 3.79 16.53
C ALA A 175 16.41 4.05 18.06
N PRO A 176 17.24 3.32 18.83
CA PRO A 176 17.42 3.60 20.25
C PRO A 176 17.98 5.02 20.48
N ARG A 177 17.66 5.62 21.62
CA ARG A 177 18.13 6.96 21.99
C ARG A 177 19.23 6.90 23.02
N PHE A 178 20.14 7.87 22.98
CA PHE A 178 21.28 7.96 23.88
C PHE A 178 21.45 9.40 24.37
N ASN A 179 21.88 9.56 25.62
CA ASN A 179 22.27 10.86 26.15
C ASN A 179 23.65 11.29 25.64
N ALA A 180 24.06 12.51 25.99
CA ALA A 180 25.37 13.05 25.61
C ALA A 180 26.58 12.26 26.18
N GLN A 181 26.36 11.40 27.19
CA GLN A 181 27.37 10.50 27.75
C GLN A 181 27.40 9.13 27.04
N GLY A 182 26.58 8.93 26.01
CA GLY A 182 26.48 7.66 25.27
C GLY A 182 25.69 6.58 26.02
N GLN A 183 24.94 6.93 27.07
CA GLN A 183 24.09 5.97 27.79
C GLN A 183 22.72 5.92 27.14
N LYS A 184 22.21 4.70 26.93
CA LYS A 184 20.88 4.48 26.34
C LYS A 184 19.78 5.08 27.23
N THR A 185 18.90 5.88 26.63
CA THR A 185 17.75 6.52 27.29
C THR A 185 16.42 5.92 26.84
N GLU A 186 16.34 5.40 25.62
CA GLU A 186 15.14 4.76 25.08
C GLU A 186 15.51 3.56 24.20
N ASN A 187 14.67 2.53 24.21
CA ASN A 187 14.80 1.35 23.35
C ASN A 187 14.42 1.68 21.90
N ALA A 188 14.88 0.82 20.99
CA ALA A 188 14.40 0.84 19.62
C ALA A 188 12.93 0.41 19.55
N VAL A 189 12.20 0.94 18.57
CA VAL A 189 10.78 0.61 18.37
C VAL A 189 10.51 0.38 16.90
N PHE A 190 9.95 -0.78 16.57
CA PHE A 190 9.25 -0.98 15.30
C PHE A 190 7.89 -0.31 15.42
N VAL A 191 7.82 0.95 14.96
CA VAL A 191 6.60 1.76 15.01
C VAL A 191 5.52 1.08 14.18
N GLN A 192 5.89 0.60 13.00
CA GLN A 192 5.00 -0.15 12.13
C GLN A 192 5.78 -1.11 11.24
N VAL A 193 5.27 -2.32 11.03
CA VAL A 193 5.73 -3.22 9.96
C VAL A 193 4.52 -3.64 9.13
N ILE A 194 4.60 -3.38 7.83
CA ILE A 194 3.58 -3.72 6.86
C ILE A 194 4.15 -4.75 5.89
N HIS A 195 3.44 -5.87 5.74
CA HIS A 195 3.77 -6.94 4.81
C HIS A 195 2.67 -7.07 3.77
N ASN A 196 3.00 -6.92 2.49
CA ASN A 196 2.06 -7.04 1.37
C ASN A 196 0.76 -6.20 1.56
N GLY A 197 0.90 -4.98 2.10
CA GLY A 197 -0.21 -4.06 2.36
C GLY A 197 -0.93 -4.25 3.70
N VAL A 198 -0.51 -5.20 4.54
CA VAL A 198 -1.15 -5.48 5.84
C VAL A 198 -0.21 -5.16 6.98
N THR A 199 -0.67 -4.34 7.92
CA THR A 199 0.05 -4.08 9.16
C THR A 199 0.12 -5.34 10.02
N ILE A 200 1.34 -5.83 10.27
CA ILE A 200 1.61 -7.05 11.05
C ILE A 200 2.25 -6.76 12.41
N HIS A 201 2.81 -5.56 12.60
CA HIS A 201 3.31 -5.05 13.88
C HIS A 201 3.01 -3.56 14.02
N GLU A 202 2.66 -3.13 15.24
CA GLU A 202 2.53 -1.73 15.63
C GLU A 202 3.17 -1.51 17.01
N ASN A 203 4.00 -0.47 17.12
CA ASN A 203 4.63 -0.02 18.36
C ASN A 203 5.34 -1.13 19.17
N VAL A 204 6.08 -2.01 18.50
CA VAL A 204 6.85 -3.06 19.17
C VAL A 204 8.19 -2.52 19.63
N GLU A 205 8.32 -2.33 20.94
CA GLU A 205 9.59 -1.98 21.59
C GLU A 205 10.50 -3.20 21.70
N VAL A 206 11.78 -3.03 21.35
CA VAL A 206 12.81 -4.08 21.48
C VAL A 206 13.99 -3.60 22.31
N THR A 207 14.34 -4.36 23.34
CA THR A 207 15.31 -3.95 24.37
C THR A 207 16.77 -4.12 23.94
N GLY A 208 17.04 -4.58 22.71
CA GLY A 208 18.38 -4.72 22.16
C GLY A 208 18.45 -5.70 20.98
N PRO A 209 19.68 -6.04 20.51
CA PRO A 209 19.85 -6.76 19.26
C PRO A 209 19.24 -8.16 19.25
N THR A 210 18.64 -8.51 18.12
CA THR A 210 18.11 -9.84 17.79
C THR A 210 19.24 -10.84 17.56
N ARG A 211 18.91 -12.14 17.60
CA ARG A 211 19.88 -13.20 17.35
C ARG A 211 20.52 -13.04 15.96
N ALA A 212 21.79 -13.43 15.83
CA ALA A 212 22.58 -13.32 14.59
C ALA A 212 22.82 -11.88 14.07
N ALA A 213 22.52 -10.85 14.88
CA ALA A 213 22.94 -9.49 14.62
C ALA A 213 24.46 -9.37 14.40
N ALA A 214 24.86 -8.54 13.44
CA ALA A 214 26.26 -8.25 13.15
C ALA A 214 26.95 -7.48 14.28
N PHE A 215 26.17 -6.68 15.03
CA PHE A 215 26.64 -5.85 16.12
C PHE A 215 25.81 -6.15 17.37
N GLN A 216 26.48 -6.31 18.51
CA GLN A 216 25.82 -6.60 19.80
C GLN A 216 25.73 -5.35 20.68
N ASP A 217 26.46 -4.29 20.34
CA ASP A 217 26.39 -2.98 20.97
C ASP A 217 25.35 -2.11 20.27
N GLU A 218 24.33 -1.61 20.98
CA GLU A 218 23.38 -0.65 20.40
C GLU A 218 24.05 0.71 20.16
N GLN A 219 23.76 1.33 19.01
CA GLN A 219 24.31 2.63 18.60
C GLN A 219 23.22 3.50 17.97
N PRO A 220 23.39 4.84 17.93
CA PRO A 220 22.42 5.74 17.29
C PRO A 220 22.24 5.46 15.78
N LEU A 221 23.31 5.02 15.11
CA LEU A 221 23.32 4.74 13.67
C LEU A 221 23.86 3.32 13.38
N GLY A 222 23.47 2.75 12.24
CA GLY A 222 24.06 1.54 11.69
C GLY A 222 23.56 1.21 10.28
N PRO A 223 24.22 0.31 9.56
CA PRO A 223 23.84 -0.06 8.19
C PRO A 223 22.58 -0.93 8.16
N LEU A 224 21.93 -1.01 7.01
CA LEU A 224 21.05 -2.15 6.73
C LEU A 224 21.91 -3.39 6.52
N MET A 225 21.49 -4.53 7.08
CA MET A 225 22.08 -5.83 6.76
C MET A 225 21.01 -6.75 6.20
N ILE A 226 21.34 -7.42 5.09
CA ILE A 226 20.54 -8.52 4.57
C ILE A 226 21.29 -9.81 4.88
N GLN A 227 20.63 -10.72 5.58
CA GLN A 227 21.21 -12.01 5.95
C GLN A 227 21.39 -12.88 4.69
N GLY A 228 22.61 -13.35 4.47
CA GLY A 228 23.02 -14.03 3.26
C GLY A 228 23.54 -15.46 3.49
N ASP A 229 23.73 -15.87 4.73
CA ASP A 229 24.35 -17.13 5.12
C ASP A 229 23.38 -18.31 5.29
N HIS A 230 22.07 -18.07 5.29
CA HIS A 230 21.04 -19.10 5.51
C HIS A 230 20.42 -19.65 4.22
N GLY A 231 19.79 -18.78 3.43
CA GLY A 231 18.93 -19.20 2.33
C GLY A 231 18.95 -18.26 1.13
N ARG A 232 18.33 -18.74 0.05
CA ARG A 232 18.21 -18.01 -1.21
C ARG A 232 17.11 -16.97 -1.12
N VAL A 233 17.45 -15.74 -1.43
CA VAL A 233 16.53 -14.61 -1.46
C VAL A 233 16.92 -13.71 -2.61
N ALA A 234 15.93 -13.06 -3.22
CA ALA A 234 16.15 -11.98 -4.16
C ALA A 234 15.44 -10.73 -3.66
N ILE A 235 16.06 -9.57 -3.84
CA ILE A 235 15.58 -8.29 -3.34
C ILE A 235 15.64 -7.25 -4.46
N ARG A 236 14.67 -6.36 -4.49
CA ARG A 236 14.64 -5.20 -5.39
C ARG A 236 13.90 -4.02 -4.77
N ASN A 237 13.86 -2.90 -5.48
CA ASN A 237 13.08 -1.72 -5.11
C ASN A 237 13.35 -1.24 -3.68
N ILE A 238 14.61 -1.33 -3.22
CA ILE A 238 15.00 -0.88 -1.90
C ILE A 238 14.96 0.65 -1.91
N SER A 239 14.09 1.23 -1.10
CA SER A 239 13.97 2.67 -0.95
C SER A 239 13.70 3.06 0.50
N TYR A 240 14.10 4.26 0.90
CA TYR A 240 13.96 4.69 2.29
C TYR A 240 13.86 6.19 2.47
N LYS A 241 13.32 6.60 3.61
CA LYS A 241 13.44 7.93 4.20
C LYS A 241 14.18 7.79 5.52
N SER A 242 15.27 8.53 5.70
CA SER A 242 16.00 8.55 6.98
C SER A 242 15.68 9.81 7.76
N PHE A 243 15.44 9.64 9.06
CA PHE A 243 15.03 10.73 9.93
C PHE A 243 16.09 11.04 11.00
N GLY A 244 16.11 12.30 11.38
CA GLY A 244 16.83 12.83 12.53
C GLY A 244 16.01 12.77 13.80
N THR A 245 16.61 13.24 14.90
CA THR A 245 15.96 13.31 16.20
C THR A 245 15.36 14.67 16.52
N GLU A 246 15.75 15.72 15.77
CA GLU A 246 15.30 17.08 16.01
C GLU A 246 13.95 17.35 15.32
N PRO A 247 12.90 17.75 16.07
CA PRO A 247 11.60 18.05 15.48
C PRO A 247 11.56 19.46 14.87
N VAL A 248 10.60 19.68 13.97
CA VAL A 248 10.13 21.03 13.64
C VAL A 248 9.25 21.52 14.81
N THR A 249 9.52 22.72 15.31
CA THR A 249 8.76 23.29 16.44
C THR A 249 8.20 24.66 16.11
N LEU A 250 7.06 24.98 16.74
CA LEU A 250 6.44 26.30 16.65
C LEU A 250 6.56 27.03 17.99
N THR A 251 6.96 28.29 17.96
CA THR A 251 7.10 29.14 19.15
C THR A 251 6.55 30.54 18.91
N GLY A 252 6.30 31.28 20.00
CA GLY A 252 5.84 32.66 19.92
C GLY A 252 4.53 32.84 19.16
N LEU A 253 3.59 31.89 19.30
CA LEU A 253 2.35 31.91 18.55
C LEU A 253 1.35 32.92 19.14
N THR A 254 0.83 33.82 18.30
CA THR A 254 -0.23 34.78 18.64
C THR A 254 -1.40 34.64 17.66
N LEU A 255 -2.61 34.47 18.19
CA LEU A 255 -3.86 34.38 17.43
C LEU A 255 -4.59 35.72 17.44
N LYS A 256 -4.92 36.23 16.25
CA LYS A 256 -5.95 37.24 16.01
C LYS A 256 -7.22 36.55 15.51
N ALA A 257 -8.29 36.61 16.30
CA ALA A 257 -9.58 36.02 15.96
C ALA A 257 -10.53 37.07 15.35
N PHE A 258 -11.30 36.63 14.36
CA PHE A 258 -12.27 37.44 13.63
C PHE A 258 -13.64 36.78 13.66
N GLU A 259 -14.69 37.58 13.69
CA GLU A 259 -16.09 37.13 13.64
C GLU A 259 -16.84 37.87 12.54
N GLY A 260 -17.89 37.22 12.03
CA GLY A 260 -18.77 37.76 11.01
C GLY A 260 -18.51 37.15 9.64
N ASP A 261 -19.24 37.65 8.65
CA ASP A 261 -19.09 37.21 7.26
C ASP A 261 -17.77 37.75 6.69
N VAL A 262 -16.80 36.86 6.51
CA VAL A 262 -15.50 37.15 5.90
C VAL A 262 -15.38 36.37 4.61
N ASP A 263 -15.13 37.06 3.50
CA ASP A 263 -15.08 36.43 2.19
C ASP A 263 -13.70 35.88 1.80
N ASP A 264 -12.63 36.53 2.31
CA ASP A 264 -11.24 36.27 1.96
C ASP A 264 -10.35 36.46 3.19
N VAL A 265 -9.35 35.58 3.35
CA VAL A 265 -8.35 35.67 4.42
C VAL A 265 -7.52 36.96 4.35
N ALA A 266 -7.38 37.56 3.17
CA ALA A 266 -6.70 38.85 3.00
C ALA A 266 -7.40 40.01 3.74
N ALA A 267 -8.69 39.87 4.07
CA ALA A 267 -9.42 40.89 4.84
C ALA A 267 -8.83 41.11 6.25
N PHE A 268 -8.17 40.09 6.82
CA PHE A 268 -7.61 40.12 8.18
C PHE A 268 -6.47 41.14 8.35
N ASP A 269 -5.86 41.62 7.27
CA ASP A 269 -4.81 42.64 7.33
C ASP A 269 -5.34 44.03 7.67
N THR A 270 -6.64 44.25 7.43
CA THR A 270 -7.29 45.56 7.64
C THR A 270 -8.40 45.52 8.69
N GLN A 271 -8.98 44.35 8.94
CA GLN A 271 -10.03 44.17 9.92
C GLN A 271 -9.46 44.23 11.35
N THR A 272 -10.22 44.79 12.29
CA THR A 272 -9.86 44.75 13.71
C THR A 272 -10.26 43.40 14.30
N PRO A 273 -9.34 42.65 14.95
CA PRO A 273 -9.67 41.37 15.56
C PRO A 273 -10.59 41.57 16.77
N VAL A 274 -11.52 40.65 16.98
CA VAL A 274 -12.37 40.63 18.18
C VAL A 274 -11.61 40.20 19.43
N LYS A 275 -10.51 39.45 19.24
CA LYS A 275 -9.63 38.97 20.29
C LYS A 275 -8.23 38.77 19.73
N GLU A 276 -7.23 39.18 20.50
CA GLU A 276 -5.82 38.89 20.25
C GLU A 276 -5.23 38.23 21.50
N THR A 277 -4.59 37.08 21.34
CA THR A 277 -4.09 36.28 22.47
C THR A 277 -2.90 35.44 22.07
N ASP A 278 -1.95 35.27 22.98
CA ASP A 278 -0.92 34.25 22.84
C ASP A 278 -1.53 32.85 22.98
N ILE A 279 -1.08 31.93 22.15
CA ILE A 279 -1.51 30.53 22.14
C ILE A 279 -0.28 29.62 22.27
N ARG A 280 -0.47 28.46 22.90
CA ARG A 280 0.61 27.48 23.12
C ARG A 280 0.70 26.41 22.03
N ALA A 281 -0.33 26.29 21.21
CA ALA A 281 -0.44 25.32 20.13
C ALA A 281 -1.30 25.92 19.03
N LEU A 282 -1.07 25.50 17.77
CA LEU A 282 -1.91 25.86 16.64
C LEU A 282 -3.33 25.35 16.87
N ALA A 283 -4.25 26.27 17.16
CA ALA A 283 -5.64 25.97 17.43
C ALA A 283 -6.48 27.24 17.26
N HIS A 284 -7.74 27.07 16.81
CA HIS A 284 -8.71 28.16 16.87
C HIS A 284 -9.24 28.30 18.31
N GLN A 285 -8.65 29.23 19.09
CA GLN A 285 -9.11 29.57 20.46
C GLN A 285 -9.96 30.85 20.50
N GLY A 286 -10.65 31.12 19.39
CA GLY A 286 -11.58 32.23 19.19
C GLY A 286 -12.92 32.03 19.92
N SER A 287 -13.92 32.84 19.59
CA SER A 287 -15.25 32.70 20.18
C SER A 287 -15.88 31.37 19.80
N GLY A 288 -16.69 30.79 20.68
CA GLY A 288 -17.30 29.47 20.49
C GLY A 288 -18.40 29.42 19.42
N THR A 289 -18.33 30.26 18.39
CA THR A 289 -19.26 30.22 17.25
C THR A 289 -18.97 28.97 16.39
N ARG A 290 -20.04 28.41 15.81
CA ARG A 290 -19.92 27.20 14.96
C ARG A 290 -19.55 27.54 13.51
N ASP A 291 -19.70 28.81 13.12
CA ASP A 291 -19.48 29.35 11.80
C ASP A 291 -19.18 30.85 11.86
N LYS A 292 -18.93 31.44 10.68
CA LYS A 292 -18.66 32.88 10.50
C LYS A 292 -17.52 33.37 11.38
N PHE A 293 -16.42 32.62 11.35
CA PHE A 293 -15.21 32.96 12.09
C PHE A 293 -13.98 32.90 11.19
N GLY A 294 -12.95 33.59 11.63
CA GLY A 294 -11.63 33.57 11.04
C GLY A 294 -10.54 33.64 12.08
N GLY A 295 -9.34 33.25 11.69
CA GLY A 295 -8.15 33.36 12.52
C GLY A 295 -6.93 33.67 11.69
N LYS A 296 -6.06 34.52 12.24
CA LYS A 296 -4.72 34.78 11.74
C LYS A 296 -3.72 34.50 12.85
N ILE A 297 -2.93 33.43 12.68
CA ILE A 297 -1.92 32.99 13.64
C ILE A 297 -0.54 33.38 13.11
N ASN A 298 0.23 34.09 13.93
CA ASN A 298 1.63 34.43 13.64
C ASN A 298 2.54 33.74 14.64
N GLY A 299 3.75 33.39 14.23
CA GLY A 299 4.81 33.00 15.16
C GLY A 299 6.09 32.63 14.43
N ILE A 300 6.88 31.77 15.05
CA ILE A 300 8.17 31.30 14.53
C ILE A 300 8.13 29.79 14.36
N ILE A 301 8.50 29.32 13.16
CA ILE A 301 8.79 27.92 12.88
C ILE A 301 10.29 27.69 12.92
N GLN A 302 10.72 26.76 13.77
CA GLN A 302 12.11 26.34 13.87
C GLN A 302 12.33 25.13 12.96
N ILE A 303 13.21 25.31 11.98
CA ILE A 303 13.61 24.29 11.02
C ILE A 303 14.94 23.68 11.50
N PRO A 304 15.00 22.36 11.76
CA PRO A 304 16.20 21.75 12.33
C PRO A 304 17.33 21.59 11.30
N ARG A 305 17.00 21.42 10.02
CA ARG A 305 17.97 21.09 8.96
C ARG A 305 17.62 21.80 7.66
N THR A 306 18.62 22.32 6.95
CA THR A 306 18.41 22.89 5.61
C THR A 306 17.95 21.78 4.66
N GLY A 307 16.91 22.03 3.87
CA GLY A 307 16.41 21.06 2.91
C GLY A 307 15.01 21.38 2.39
N GLU A 308 14.46 20.39 1.70
CA GLU A 308 13.09 20.44 1.18
C GLU A 308 12.12 19.94 2.26
N TYR A 309 10.98 20.62 2.38
CA TYR A 309 9.92 20.34 3.34
C TYR A 309 8.56 20.33 2.65
N LEU A 310 7.80 19.26 2.86
CA LEU A 310 6.40 19.16 2.47
C LEU A 310 5.52 19.66 3.60
N PHE A 311 4.77 20.72 3.34
CA PHE A 311 3.71 21.17 4.24
C PHE A 311 2.36 20.70 3.73
N THR A 312 1.48 20.29 4.63
CA THR A 312 0.08 19.95 4.36
C THR A 312 -0.81 20.77 5.27
N LEU A 313 -1.70 21.58 4.70
CA LEU A 313 -2.78 22.26 5.42
C LEU A 313 -4.10 21.58 5.09
N LYS A 314 -4.87 21.25 6.12
CA LYS A 314 -6.22 20.69 6.01
C LYS A 314 -7.19 21.51 6.86
N LEU A 315 -8.31 21.92 6.28
CA LEU A 315 -9.43 22.57 6.94
C LEU A 315 -10.55 21.55 7.08
N ASP A 316 -10.75 20.97 8.26
CA ASP A 316 -11.62 19.80 8.44
C ASP A 316 -13.12 20.10 8.19
N TRP A 317 -13.50 21.37 8.10
CA TRP A 317 -14.87 21.80 7.76
C TRP A 317 -15.16 21.86 6.25
N ILE A 318 -14.17 21.60 5.40
CA ILE A 318 -14.30 21.53 3.95
C ILE A 318 -14.04 20.07 3.53
N PRO A 319 -15.08 19.30 3.17
CA PRO A 319 -14.92 17.91 2.79
C PRO A 319 -14.17 17.77 1.45
N GLU A 320 -13.44 16.67 1.27
CA GLU A 320 -12.80 16.33 -0.02
C GLU A 320 -13.85 16.12 -1.12
N ASP A 321 -14.92 15.39 -0.81
CA ASP A 321 -16.11 15.25 -1.66
C ASP A 321 -17.07 16.42 -1.39
N ASN A 322 -16.71 17.62 -1.85
CA ASN A 322 -17.57 18.77 -1.73
C ASN A 322 -18.72 18.70 -2.75
N ASN A 323 -19.88 18.21 -2.31
CA ASN A 323 -21.12 18.18 -3.12
C ASN A 323 -21.70 19.58 -3.44
N TYR A 324 -21.10 20.67 -2.94
CA TYR A 324 -21.54 22.05 -3.18
C TYR A 324 -20.35 22.97 -3.56
N PRO A 325 -19.65 22.72 -4.68
CA PRO A 325 -18.48 23.52 -5.08
C PRO A 325 -18.84 25.00 -5.32
N GLU A 326 -20.09 25.27 -5.71
CA GLU A 326 -20.65 26.62 -5.90
C GLU A 326 -20.76 27.44 -4.59
N ARG A 327 -20.52 26.81 -3.42
CA ARG A 327 -20.63 27.44 -2.09
C ARG A 327 -19.46 27.02 -1.19
N PRO A 328 -18.25 27.54 -1.42
CA PRO A 328 -17.07 27.19 -0.63
C PRO A 328 -17.30 27.53 0.85
N ASN A 329 -17.00 26.56 1.73
CA ASN A 329 -17.24 26.68 3.17
C ASN A 329 -16.05 27.27 3.94
N GLY A 330 -15.09 27.87 3.26
CA GLY A 330 -13.92 28.44 3.91
C GLY A 330 -12.77 28.70 2.95
N ALA A 331 -11.70 29.24 3.51
CA ALA A 331 -10.43 29.43 2.82
C ALA A 331 -9.29 29.36 3.84
N GLY A 332 -8.08 29.10 3.38
CA GLY A 332 -6.89 29.01 4.22
C GLY A 332 -5.62 29.41 3.47
N GLU A 333 -4.65 29.96 4.20
CA GLU A 333 -3.37 30.37 3.65
C GLU A 333 -2.25 30.15 4.66
N LEU A 334 -1.16 29.54 4.21
CA LEU A 334 0.08 29.41 4.97
C LEU A 334 1.17 30.23 4.27
N ALA A 335 1.87 31.07 5.03
CA ALA A 335 3.10 31.71 4.61
C ALA A 335 4.25 31.36 5.56
N ILE A 336 5.44 31.15 5.00
CA ILE A 336 6.68 30.85 5.72
C ILE A 336 7.78 31.75 5.15
N GLY A 337 8.57 32.40 6.02
CA GLY A 337 9.60 33.34 5.56
C GLY A 337 9.02 34.61 4.91
N GLY A 338 7.72 34.86 5.07
CA GLY A 338 6.99 35.93 4.37
C GLY A 338 6.56 35.58 2.95
N GLU A 339 6.85 34.36 2.47
CA GLU A 339 6.38 33.87 1.17
C GLU A 339 5.13 33.01 1.35
N ARG A 340 4.14 33.20 0.47
CA ARG A 340 2.91 32.39 0.44
C ARG A 340 3.24 30.98 -0.06
N VAL A 341 2.99 29.99 0.79
CA VAL A 341 3.34 28.58 0.59
C VAL A 341 2.12 27.75 0.17
N ILE A 342 1.01 27.83 0.92
CA ILE A 342 -0.24 27.09 0.62
C ILE A 342 -1.40 28.08 0.52
N ALA A 343 -2.32 27.80 -0.40
CA ALA A 343 -3.62 28.46 -0.51
C ALA A 343 -4.73 27.42 -0.68
N ILE A 344 -5.83 27.59 0.06
CA ILE A 344 -7.07 26.83 -0.02
C ILE A 344 -8.20 27.83 -0.31
N ASP A 345 -8.89 27.67 -1.44
CA ASP A 345 -9.97 28.55 -1.90
C ASP A 345 -11.38 28.02 -1.54
N GLY A 346 -11.44 26.81 -0.99
CA GLY A 346 -12.66 26.17 -0.52
C GLY A 346 -13.33 25.22 -1.52
N GLU A 347 -12.73 24.98 -2.69
CA GLU A 347 -13.10 23.86 -3.56
C GLU A 347 -12.76 22.53 -2.87
N HIS A 348 -11.53 22.42 -2.35
CA HIS A 348 -11.03 21.31 -1.55
C HIS A 348 -10.56 21.79 -0.18
N GLY A 349 -10.65 20.92 0.83
CA GLY A 349 -10.23 21.24 2.19
C GLY A 349 -8.75 21.02 2.49
N THR A 350 -8.01 20.40 1.58
CA THR A 350 -6.60 20.05 1.79
C THR A 350 -5.75 20.62 0.66
N ALA A 351 -4.59 21.15 1.01
CA ALA A 351 -3.57 21.56 0.04
C ALA A 351 -2.16 21.26 0.57
N THR A 352 -1.25 20.93 -0.35
CA THR A 352 0.16 20.65 -0.03
C THR A 352 1.10 21.55 -0.81
N ALA A 353 2.28 21.82 -0.25
CA ALA A 353 3.35 22.55 -0.94
C ALA A 353 4.73 22.09 -0.49
N MET A 354 5.64 21.99 -1.46
CA MET A 354 7.07 21.77 -1.24
C MET A 354 7.79 23.10 -1.10
N VAL A 355 8.58 23.26 -0.05
CA VAL A 355 9.31 24.49 0.26
C VAL A 355 10.77 24.17 0.58
N GLN A 356 11.68 24.90 -0.02
CA GLN A 356 13.09 24.87 0.36
C GLN A 356 13.31 25.82 1.55
N LEU A 357 13.79 25.29 2.68
CA LEU A 357 14.02 26.07 3.90
C LEU A 357 15.46 25.88 4.41
N GLU A 358 16.04 26.96 4.94
CA GLU A 358 17.31 26.92 5.66
C GLU A 358 17.09 26.49 7.12
N ALA A 359 18.08 25.82 7.73
CA ALA A 359 18.04 25.56 9.17
C ALA A 359 18.00 26.88 9.96
N GLY A 360 17.09 26.98 10.93
CA GLY A 360 16.92 28.20 11.72
C GLY A 360 15.45 28.58 11.94
N GLU A 361 15.27 29.79 12.43
CA GLU A 361 13.97 30.40 12.69
C GLU A 361 13.42 31.06 11.42
N HIS A 362 12.17 30.77 11.08
CA HIS A 362 11.43 31.46 10.03
C HIS A 362 10.12 32.01 10.59
N PRO A 363 9.68 33.22 10.18
CA PRO A 363 8.34 33.67 10.48
C PRO A 363 7.32 32.75 9.80
N VAL A 364 6.26 32.39 10.53
CA VAL A 364 5.13 31.62 10.01
C VAL A 364 3.84 32.38 10.25
N GLU A 365 2.99 32.39 9.22
CA GLU A 365 1.66 32.99 9.25
C GLU A 365 0.65 32.00 8.71
N LEU A 366 -0.40 31.71 9.48
CA LEU A 366 -1.50 30.85 9.08
C LEU A 366 -2.82 31.61 9.22
N SER A 367 -3.48 31.85 8.09
CA SER A 367 -4.79 32.48 8.03
C SER A 367 -5.85 31.47 7.61
N TYR A 368 -7.04 31.52 8.20
CA TYR A 368 -8.14 30.61 7.85
C TYR A 368 -9.50 31.24 8.16
N LEU A 369 -10.53 30.80 7.44
CA LEU A 369 -11.92 31.20 7.69
C LEU A 369 -12.90 30.05 7.47
N LYS A 370 -14.02 30.09 8.19
CA LYS A 370 -15.18 29.20 8.03
C LYS A 370 -16.44 30.03 7.82
N LYS A 371 -17.17 29.77 6.73
CA LYS A 371 -18.37 30.55 6.37
C LYS A 371 -19.67 29.99 6.95
N PHE A 372 -19.84 28.66 6.96
CA PHE A 372 -21.12 28.02 7.28
C PHE A 372 -20.98 26.86 8.29
N GLY A 373 -22.01 26.70 9.12
CA GLY A 373 -22.14 25.61 10.10
C GLY A 373 -22.89 24.40 9.53
N TYR A 374 -22.45 23.87 8.38
CA TYR A 374 -23.11 22.71 7.78
C TYR A 374 -23.09 21.49 8.70
N TRP A 375 -24.11 20.62 8.57
CA TRP A 375 -24.28 19.44 9.41
C TRP A 375 -23.13 18.43 9.29
N TYR A 376 -22.41 18.42 8.15
CA TYR A 376 -21.22 17.61 7.89
C TYR A 376 -19.92 18.26 8.41
N ALA A 377 -19.92 19.56 8.69
CA ALA A 377 -18.76 20.33 9.14
C ALA A 377 -18.74 20.49 10.67
N GLN A 378 -18.81 19.36 11.38
CA GLN A 378 -18.89 19.34 12.85
C GLN A 378 -17.61 19.80 13.53
N SER A 379 -16.47 19.68 12.85
CA SER A 379 -15.18 20.17 13.34
C SER A 379 -14.97 21.65 12.99
N ASN A 380 -14.33 22.36 13.91
CA ASN A 380 -13.73 23.68 13.67
C ASN A 380 -12.19 23.57 13.61
N ASP A 381 -11.68 22.34 13.56
CA ASP A 381 -10.24 22.07 13.58
C ASP A 381 -9.66 22.23 12.17
N PHE A 382 -8.40 22.65 12.16
CA PHE A 382 -7.54 22.59 11.01
C PHE A 382 -6.28 21.85 11.41
N THR A 383 -5.63 21.23 10.44
CA THR A 383 -4.40 20.47 10.63
C THR A 383 -3.30 21.04 9.77
N LEU A 384 -2.16 21.37 10.39
CA LEU A 384 -0.92 21.71 9.70
C LEU A 384 0.09 20.62 10.00
N SER A 385 0.54 19.91 8.97
CA SER A 385 1.57 18.88 9.09
C SER A 385 2.80 19.23 8.25
N VAL A 386 3.94 18.68 8.66
CA VAL A 386 5.23 18.83 7.98
C VAL A 386 5.94 17.49 7.86
N GLU A 387 6.58 17.26 6.74
CA GLU A 387 7.56 16.19 6.50
C GLU A 387 8.79 16.84 5.84
N GLY A 388 10.01 16.43 6.18
CA GLY A 388 11.19 17.19 5.74
C GLY A 388 12.51 16.45 5.74
N SER A 389 13.55 17.16 5.32
CA SER A 389 14.95 16.73 5.43
C SER A 389 15.31 16.27 6.84
N GLY A 390 15.23 14.95 7.08
CA GLY A 390 15.44 14.35 8.38
C GLY A 390 14.29 14.56 9.39
N VAL A 391 13.09 14.92 8.95
CA VAL A 391 11.93 15.14 9.81
C VAL A 391 10.80 14.22 9.36
N PRO A 392 10.34 13.28 10.22
CA PRO A 392 9.22 12.40 9.88
C PRO A 392 7.93 13.21 9.79
N TYR A 393 6.91 12.67 9.11
CA TYR A 393 5.59 13.29 9.05
C TYR A 393 5.10 13.61 10.47
N THR A 394 4.93 14.90 10.74
CA THR A 394 4.60 15.41 12.07
C THR A 394 3.48 16.43 11.96
N THR A 395 2.42 16.24 12.73
CA THR A 395 1.37 17.24 12.88
C THR A 395 1.82 18.31 13.88
N LEU A 396 1.74 19.58 13.49
CA LEU A 396 2.21 20.74 14.27
C LEU A 396 1.11 21.36 15.15
N ASN A 397 -0.15 20.97 14.97
CA ASN A 397 -1.28 21.33 15.81
C ASN A 397 -1.66 20.21 16.78
N THR A 398 -2.27 20.56 17.91
CA THR A 398 -2.93 19.60 18.79
C THR A 398 -4.41 19.54 18.39
N PRO A 399 -4.98 18.38 18.02
CA PRO A 399 -6.42 18.27 17.76
C PRO A 399 -7.19 18.67 19.02
N LEU A 400 -8.14 19.61 18.91
CA LEU A 400 -8.93 20.11 20.04
C LEU A 400 -9.98 19.08 20.49
N ARG A 401 -10.42 18.22 19.57
CA ARG A 401 -11.25 17.06 19.83
C ARG A 401 -10.71 15.85 19.07
N ALA A 402 -10.15 14.88 19.78
CA ALA A 402 -10.04 13.54 19.22
C ALA A 402 -11.46 12.96 19.12
N ALA A 403 -11.86 12.51 17.93
CA ALA A 403 -13.03 11.63 17.84
C ALA A 403 -12.75 10.38 18.67
N ASP A 404 -13.77 9.85 19.37
CA ASP A 404 -13.60 8.60 20.08
C ASP A 404 -13.19 7.52 19.07
N PRO A 405 -12.10 6.76 19.33
CA PRO A 405 -11.66 5.74 18.41
C PRO A 405 -12.76 4.69 18.25
N VAL A 406 -13.23 4.52 17.02
CA VAL A 406 -14.18 3.47 16.68
C VAL A 406 -13.39 2.18 16.48
N GLY A 407 -13.62 1.19 17.34
CA GLY A 407 -13.02 -0.13 17.17
C GLY A 407 -13.47 -0.77 15.86
N ALA A 408 -12.55 -1.39 15.14
CA ALA A 408 -12.84 -2.07 13.88
C ALA A 408 -13.90 -3.18 14.08
N ILE A 409 -14.96 -3.14 13.28
CA ILE A 409 -15.97 -4.19 13.24
C ILE A 409 -15.56 -5.21 12.18
N MET A 410 -14.88 -6.25 12.62
CA MET A 410 -14.35 -7.29 11.74
C MET A 410 -15.34 -8.44 11.56
N VAL A 411 -15.41 -8.96 10.34
CA VAL A 411 -16.04 -10.24 10.01
C VAL A 411 -14.92 -11.21 9.65
N LEU A 412 -14.80 -12.29 10.42
CA LEU A 412 -13.78 -13.32 10.24
C LEU A 412 -14.42 -14.60 9.68
N ALA A 413 -13.65 -15.39 8.92
CA ALA A 413 -14.06 -16.67 8.35
C ALA A 413 -13.18 -17.81 8.90
N GLU A 414 -13.29 -18.07 10.21
CA GLU A 414 -12.37 -18.97 10.92
C GLU A 414 -12.76 -20.45 10.78
N GLU A 415 -14.03 -20.77 11.01
CA GLU A 415 -14.50 -22.17 11.11
C GLU A 415 -15.23 -22.65 9.85
N GLU A 416 -15.97 -21.77 9.19
CA GLU A 416 -16.76 -22.07 8.01
C GLU A 416 -16.70 -20.92 6.99
N PRO A 417 -17.02 -21.17 5.70
CA PRO A 417 -17.12 -20.14 4.70
C PRO A 417 -18.17 -19.09 5.08
N VAL A 418 -17.79 -17.81 5.00
CA VAL A 418 -18.66 -16.67 5.30
C VAL A 418 -18.92 -15.89 4.03
N MET A 419 -20.19 -15.61 3.74
CA MET A 419 -20.60 -14.77 2.62
C MET A 419 -21.13 -13.43 3.12
N LEU A 420 -20.61 -12.32 2.60
CA LEU A 420 -21.12 -10.98 2.89
C LEU A 420 -21.36 -10.20 1.60
N ARG A 421 -22.58 -9.68 1.45
CA ARG A 421 -22.87 -8.66 0.44
C ARG A 421 -22.53 -7.29 0.99
N SER A 422 -21.65 -6.58 0.29
CA SER A 422 -21.18 -5.25 0.67
C SER A 422 -20.95 -4.40 -0.57
N PHE A 423 -20.69 -3.12 -0.36
CA PHE A 423 -20.03 -2.32 -1.39
C PHE A 423 -18.53 -2.52 -1.26
N ILE A 424 -17.86 -2.67 -2.40
CA ILE A 424 -16.42 -2.89 -2.46
C ILE A 424 -15.84 -1.83 -3.38
N GLU A 425 -14.79 -1.17 -2.92
CA GLU A 425 -13.97 -0.34 -3.79
C GLU A 425 -13.09 -1.26 -4.63
N HIS A 426 -13.17 -1.14 -5.96
CA HIS A 426 -12.33 -1.91 -6.87
C HIS A 426 -11.76 -0.98 -7.93
N LYS A 427 -10.43 -0.81 -7.93
CA LYS A 427 -9.71 0.12 -8.83
C LYS A 427 -10.26 1.54 -8.82
N GLY A 428 -10.61 2.06 -7.64
CA GLY A 428 -11.16 3.40 -7.47
C GLY A 428 -12.62 3.56 -7.96
N ILE A 429 -13.33 2.44 -8.14
CA ILE A 429 -14.75 2.42 -8.45
C ILE A 429 -15.50 1.63 -7.38
N LYS A 430 -16.46 2.29 -6.71
CA LYS A 430 -17.40 1.65 -5.78
C LYS A 430 -18.35 0.70 -6.51
N ARG A 431 -18.15 -0.60 -6.33
CA ARG A 431 -19.02 -1.68 -6.84
C ARG A 431 -20.12 -1.99 -5.83
N THR A 432 -21.38 -1.89 -6.26
CA THR A 432 -22.54 -1.94 -5.36
C THR A 432 -23.28 -3.28 -5.34
N HIS A 433 -23.01 -4.16 -6.29
CA HIS A 433 -23.69 -5.45 -6.43
C HIS A 433 -22.77 -6.62 -6.11
N THR A 434 -21.88 -6.45 -5.13
CA THR A 434 -20.85 -7.46 -4.86
C THR A 434 -21.26 -8.47 -3.78
N ILE A 435 -20.63 -9.64 -3.85
CA ILE A 435 -20.57 -10.60 -2.77
C ILE A 435 -19.11 -10.99 -2.55
N SER A 436 -18.69 -10.90 -1.30
CA SER A 436 -17.40 -11.39 -0.84
C SER A 436 -17.60 -12.72 -0.13
N VAL A 437 -16.66 -13.63 -0.30
CA VAL A 437 -16.64 -14.95 0.34
C VAL A 437 -15.29 -15.14 1.01
N GLY A 438 -15.32 -15.39 2.31
CA GLY A 438 -14.14 -15.74 3.09
C GLY A 438 -14.17 -17.22 3.43
N GLU A 439 -13.02 -17.87 3.34
CA GLU A 439 -12.89 -19.31 3.61
C GLU A 439 -11.96 -19.57 4.79
N PRO A 440 -12.21 -20.64 5.56
CA PRO A 440 -11.25 -21.14 6.53
C PRO A 440 -9.87 -21.35 5.88
N GLY A 441 -8.83 -20.85 6.53
CA GLY A 441 -7.47 -20.84 5.97
C GLY A 441 -7.09 -19.54 5.25
N ASN A 442 -7.86 -18.47 5.46
CA ASN A 442 -7.53 -17.08 5.11
C ASN A 442 -7.43 -16.80 3.61
N ALA A 443 -8.13 -17.56 2.77
CA ALA A 443 -8.25 -17.28 1.34
C ALA A 443 -9.65 -16.72 1.07
N ASN A 444 -9.71 -15.56 0.44
CA ASN A 444 -10.95 -14.82 0.28
C ASN A 444 -11.07 -14.25 -1.13
N TYR A 445 -12.29 -13.96 -1.58
CA TYR A 445 -12.54 -13.43 -2.90
C TYR A 445 -13.82 -12.60 -2.99
N THR A 446 -13.92 -11.74 -4.02
CA THR A 446 -15.10 -10.92 -4.31
C THR A 446 -15.54 -11.09 -5.76
N ILE A 447 -16.86 -11.20 -5.96
CA ILE A 447 -17.50 -11.22 -7.28
C ILE A 447 -18.54 -10.11 -7.36
N ASP A 448 -18.63 -9.44 -8.50
CA ASP A 448 -19.75 -8.56 -8.84
C ASP A 448 -20.91 -9.41 -9.39
N LEU A 449 -22.01 -9.50 -8.63
CA LEU A 449 -23.21 -10.24 -9.04
C LEU A 449 -23.97 -9.55 -10.18
N GLY A 450 -23.80 -8.24 -10.36
CA GLY A 450 -24.46 -7.46 -11.40
C GLY A 450 -23.88 -7.72 -12.79
N THR A 451 -22.58 -8.00 -12.87
CA THR A 451 -21.84 -8.17 -14.14
C THR A 451 -21.22 -9.56 -14.31
N GLY A 452 -21.11 -10.35 -13.24
CA GLY A 452 -20.45 -11.65 -13.24
C GLY A 452 -18.92 -11.54 -13.23
N ASP A 453 -18.40 -10.39 -12.79
CA ASP A 453 -16.96 -10.12 -12.81
C ASP A 453 -16.30 -10.67 -11.54
N PHE A 454 -15.24 -11.45 -11.72
CA PHE A 454 -14.36 -11.82 -10.62
C PHE A 454 -13.39 -10.66 -10.35
N LEU A 455 -13.61 -9.94 -9.24
CA LEU A 455 -12.97 -8.64 -9.00
C LEU A 455 -11.60 -8.75 -8.33
N GLN A 456 -11.49 -9.56 -7.28
CA GLN A 456 -10.29 -9.61 -6.46
C GLN A 456 -10.26 -10.89 -5.62
N PHE A 457 -9.06 -11.27 -5.19
CA PHE A 457 -8.83 -12.28 -4.18
C PHE A 457 -7.73 -11.82 -3.23
N TRP A 458 -7.74 -12.31 -2.00
CA TRP A 458 -6.74 -11.92 -1.01
C TRP A 458 -6.44 -13.03 -0.01
N ARG A 459 -5.26 -12.93 0.59
CA ARG A 459 -4.87 -13.74 1.75
C ARG A 459 -4.82 -12.91 3.02
N GLY A 460 -5.51 -13.34 4.06
CA GLY A 460 -5.59 -12.64 5.34
C GLY A 460 -6.97 -12.80 5.98
N ASN A 461 -7.27 -11.95 6.95
CA ASN A 461 -8.60 -11.86 7.54
C ASN A 461 -9.62 -11.47 6.45
N PHE A 462 -10.90 -11.76 6.71
CA PHE A 462 -11.93 -11.61 5.69
C PHE A 462 -12.28 -10.13 5.44
N LEU A 463 -13.14 -9.49 6.24
CA LEU A 463 -13.54 -8.09 5.98
C LEU A 463 -13.58 -7.23 7.24
N GLU A 464 -13.19 -5.97 7.08
CA GLU A 464 -13.48 -4.86 7.99
C GLU A 464 -14.78 -4.20 7.50
N THR A 465 -15.75 -3.99 8.39
CA THR A 465 -17.11 -3.56 8.04
C THR A 465 -17.59 -2.36 8.85
N THR A 466 -16.69 -1.65 9.53
CA THR A 466 -17.01 -0.45 10.32
C THR A 466 -17.73 0.57 9.46
N LEU A 467 -17.25 0.82 8.24
CA LEU A 467 -17.87 1.78 7.33
C LEU A 467 -19.32 1.41 6.97
N MET A 468 -19.69 0.12 7.03
CA MET A 468 -21.05 -0.33 6.76
C MET A 468 -21.98 -0.21 7.98
N TRP A 469 -21.46 -0.51 9.17
CA TRP A 469 -22.29 -0.78 10.35
C TRP A 469 -22.20 0.29 11.43
N HIS A 470 -21.10 1.05 11.51
CA HIS A 470 -20.96 2.18 12.42
C HIS A 470 -21.55 3.44 11.78
N GLU A 471 -22.63 3.96 12.37
CA GLU A 471 -23.30 5.22 11.99
C GLU A 471 -23.78 5.33 10.52
N ARG A 472 -23.59 4.30 9.69
CA ARG A 472 -24.05 4.20 8.29
C ARG A 472 -23.64 5.38 7.40
N GLY A 473 -22.49 6.01 7.69
CA GLY A 473 -21.89 7.07 6.88
C GLY A 473 -21.33 6.55 5.56
N GLU A 474 -21.18 7.43 4.56
CA GLU A 474 -20.41 7.12 3.35
C GLU A 474 -18.92 6.90 3.73
N PRO A 475 -18.21 5.93 3.11
CA PRO A 475 -18.55 5.29 1.84
C PRO A 475 -19.27 3.93 1.95
N GLN A 476 -19.60 3.41 3.14
CA GLN A 476 -20.31 2.13 3.32
C GLN A 476 -19.62 0.90 2.70
N LEU A 477 -18.28 0.85 2.76
CA LEU A 477 -17.48 -0.21 2.15
C LEU A 477 -17.25 -1.38 3.12
N GLY A 478 -17.24 -2.60 2.58
CA GLY A 478 -16.51 -3.71 3.20
C GLY A 478 -15.05 -3.64 2.74
N VAL A 479 -14.10 -3.56 3.65
CA VAL A 479 -12.68 -3.41 3.31
C VAL A 479 -11.98 -4.76 3.46
N PRO A 480 -11.38 -5.32 2.39
CA PRO A 480 -10.57 -6.54 2.48
C PRO A 480 -9.43 -6.40 3.49
N MET A 481 -9.27 -7.41 4.35
CA MET A 481 -8.24 -7.41 5.40
C MET A 481 -7.08 -8.37 5.07
N GLY A 482 -6.36 -8.12 3.98
CA GLY A 482 -5.27 -9.01 3.57
C GLY A 482 -4.39 -8.49 2.45
N SER A 483 -3.49 -9.34 1.98
CA SER A 483 -2.75 -9.10 0.74
C SER A 483 -3.70 -9.27 -0.45
N VAL A 484 -4.23 -8.15 -0.94
CA VAL A 484 -5.20 -8.09 -2.04
C VAL A 484 -4.50 -8.13 -3.39
N VAL A 485 -5.05 -8.91 -4.31
CA VAL A 485 -4.76 -8.85 -5.74
C VAL A 485 -6.04 -8.45 -6.47
N GLU A 486 -6.00 -7.27 -7.09
CA GLU A 486 -7.11 -6.75 -7.90
C GLU A 486 -7.00 -7.24 -9.35
N LEU A 487 -8.07 -7.85 -9.86
CA LEU A 487 -8.17 -8.32 -11.23
C LEU A 487 -8.67 -7.22 -12.18
N ALA A 488 -8.82 -7.54 -13.46
CA ALA A 488 -9.28 -6.61 -14.49
C ALA A 488 -10.70 -6.06 -14.20
N GLY A 489 -11.58 -6.87 -13.59
CA GLY A 489 -12.96 -6.47 -13.30
C GLY A 489 -13.85 -6.44 -14.55
N ASN A 490 -13.64 -7.38 -15.47
CA ASN A 490 -14.55 -7.64 -16.60
C ASN A 490 -14.93 -9.13 -16.67
N PRO A 491 -15.90 -9.52 -17.52
CA PRO A 491 -16.55 -10.83 -17.46
C PRO A 491 -15.58 -12.00 -17.55
N THR A 492 -15.81 -13.03 -16.74
CA THR A 492 -15.02 -14.28 -16.75
C THR A 492 -15.21 -15.06 -18.06
N LEU A 493 -16.43 -15.05 -18.63
CA LEU A 493 -16.82 -15.76 -19.84
C LEU A 493 -17.33 -14.80 -20.93
N ALA A 494 -16.95 -15.06 -22.18
CA ALA A 494 -17.46 -14.35 -23.34
C ALA A 494 -17.55 -15.26 -24.57
N PHE A 495 -18.59 -15.05 -25.35
CA PHE A 495 -18.70 -15.58 -26.71
C PHE A 495 -17.93 -14.65 -27.65
N LEU A 496 -16.95 -15.20 -28.37
CA LEU A 496 -16.10 -14.42 -29.29
C LEU A 496 -16.33 -14.89 -30.72
N SER A 497 -16.48 -13.94 -31.65
CA SER A 497 -16.63 -14.23 -33.07
C SER A 497 -15.40 -14.92 -33.65
N ASP A 498 -14.21 -14.58 -33.14
CA ASP A 498 -12.94 -15.23 -33.46
C ASP A 498 -11.88 -14.97 -32.38
N ALA A 499 -10.69 -15.57 -32.55
CA ALA A 499 -9.60 -15.50 -31.57
C ALA A 499 -8.98 -14.10 -31.39
N ASN A 500 -9.29 -13.12 -32.26
CA ASN A 500 -8.78 -11.75 -32.21
C ASN A 500 -9.82 -10.75 -31.70
N THR A 501 -11.09 -11.15 -31.50
CA THR A 501 -12.13 -10.28 -30.94
C THR A 501 -11.69 -9.75 -29.57
N ALA A 502 -11.76 -8.42 -29.38
CA ALA A 502 -11.46 -7.79 -28.11
C ALA A 502 -12.34 -8.38 -26.99
N TRP A 503 -11.77 -8.53 -25.79
CA TRP A 503 -12.56 -8.99 -24.66
C TRP A 503 -13.58 -7.89 -24.28
N PRO A 504 -14.84 -8.23 -24.02
CA PRO A 504 -15.84 -7.22 -23.70
C PRO A 504 -15.63 -6.65 -22.28
N ASP A 505 -15.82 -5.34 -22.12
CA ASP A 505 -15.78 -4.70 -20.81
C ASP A 505 -17.00 -5.02 -19.95
N SER A 506 -18.12 -5.36 -20.59
CA SER A 506 -19.37 -5.79 -19.96
C SER A 506 -20.12 -6.77 -20.86
N ASN A 507 -20.99 -7.59 -20.30
CA ASN A 507 -21.74 -8.57 -21.06
C ASN A 507 -23.26 -8.35 -20.88
N THR A 508 -23.92 -7.79 -21.90
CA THR A 508 -25.37 -7.54 -21.86
C THR A 508 -26.20 -8.82 -21.88
N ALA A 509 -25.61 -9.95 -22.26
CA ALA A 509 -26.25 -11.26 -22.22
C ALA A 509 -26.12 -11.94 -20.84
N TYR A 510 -25.35 -11.34 -19.91
CA TYR A 510 -25.25 -11.82 -18.54
C TYR A 510 -26.55 -11.54 -17.79
N ASN A 511 -27.11 -12.58 -17.19
CA ASN A 511 -28.26 -12.47 -16.31
C ASN A 511 -28.04 -13.32 -15.06
N TYR A 512 -27.84 -12.67 -13.93
CA TYR A 512 -27.69 -13.33 -12.64
C TYR A 512 -28.96 -14.11 -12.25
N VAL A 513 -28.81 -15.39 -11.92
CA VAL A 513 -29.93 -16.27 -11.54
C VAL A 513 -29.95 -16.50 -10.03
N GLY A 514 -28.79 -16.61 -9.39
CA GLY A 514 -28.69 -16.89 -7.95
C GLY A 514 -27.39 -17.59 -7.59
N TYR A 515 -27.34 -18.19 -6.40
CA TYR A 515 -26.31 -19.17 -6.05
C TYR A 515 -26.93 -20.33 -5.28
N GLU A 516 -26.22 -21.46 -5.27
CA GLU A 516 -26.51 -22.58 -4.37
C GLU A 516 -25.38 -22.70 -3.37
N VAL A 517 -25.70 -23.06 -2.14
CA VAL A 517 -24.71 -23.28 -1.09
C VAL A 517 -24.51 -24.78 -0.92
N ASP A 518 -23.26 -25.24 -0.95
CA ASP A 518 -22.94 -26.64 -0.70
C ASP A 518 -23.06 -27.00 0.79
N LYS A 519 -22.85 -28.27 1.13
CA LYS A 519 -22.93 -28.76 2.51
C LYS A 519 -21.88 -28.14 3.46
N ASN A 520 -20.86 -27.49 2.92
CA ASN A 520 -19.80 -26.83 3.67
C ASN A 520 -20.00 -25.32 3.75
N GLY A 521 -21.12 -24.76 3.25
CA GLY A 521 -21.34 -23.32 3.25
C GLY A 521 -20.81 -22.57 2.03
N ARG A 522 -20.21 -23.25 1.04
CA ARG A 522 -19.61 -22.58 -0.13
C ARG A 522 -20.63 -22.27 -1.22
N PRO A 523 -20.65 -21.05 -1.78
CA PRO A 523 -21.52 -20.72 -2.89
C PRO A 523 -21.01 -21.26 -4.24
N SER A 524 -21.93 -21.73 -5.06
CA SER A 524 -21.78 -21.84 -6.51
C SER A 524 -22.73 -20.88 -7.19
N PHE A 525 -22.19 -19.89 -7.88
CA PHE A 525 -22.93 -18.83 -8.57
C PHE A 525 -23.53 -19.35 -9.87
N LYS A 526 -24.77 -18.95 -10.13
CA LYS A 526 -25.55 -19.36 -11.30
C LYS A 526 -25.98 -18.12 -12.07
N TYR A 527 -25.70 -18.13 -13.36
CA TYR A 527 -26.13 -17.07 -14.28
C TYR A 527 -26.41 -17.66 -15.66
N ALA A 528 -27.22 -16.95 -16.43
CA ALA A 528 -27.35 -17.17 -17.85
C ALA A 528 -26.38 -16.27 -18.61
N LEU A 529 -25.86 -16.79 -19.73
CA LEU A 529 -25.09 -16.04 -20.71
C LEU A 529 -25.74 -16.24 -22.06
N GLY A 530 -26.69 -15.37 -22.40
CA GLY A 530 -27.61 -15.63 -23.51
C GLY A 530 -28.52 -16.81 -23.18
N GLY A 531 -28.51 -17.84 -24.05
CA GLY A 531 -29.19 -19.12 -23.83
C GLY A 531 -28.36 -20.15 -23.06
N ALA A 532 -27.05 -19.93 -22.86
CA ALA A 532 -26.20 -20.81 -22.07
C ALA A 532 -26.46 -20.63 -20.57
N SER A 533 -26.42 -21.73 -19.80
CA SER A 533 -26.52 -21.70 -18.34
C SER A 533 -25.17 -22.02 -17.72
N VAL A 534 -24.71 -21.17 -16.81
CA VAL A 534 -23.39 -21.28 -16.18
C VAL A 534 -23.51 -21.52 -14.69
N ARG A 535 -22.68 -22.43 -14.18
CA ARG A 535 -22.36 -22.60 -12.76
C ARG A 535 -20.88 -22.28 -12.56
N GLU A 536 -20.59 -21.29 -11.74
CA GLU A 536 -19.25 -20.82 -11.39
C GLU A 536 -18.99 -21.07 -9.90
N ALA A 537 -17.86 -21.69 -9.58
CA ALA A 537 -17.53 -22.09 -8.22
C ALA A 537 -16.05 -21.84 -7.93
N PHE A 538 -15.79 -21.47 -6.69
CA PHE A 538 -14.47 -21.26 -6.13
C PHE A 538 -14.28 -22.22 -4.96
N GLU A 539 -13.12 -22.85 -4.87
CA GLU A 539 -12.81 -23.77 -3.78
C GLU A 539 -11.37 -23.58 -3.32
N VAL A 540 -11.19 -23.47 -2.01
CA VAL A 540 -9.87 -23.48 -1.40
C VAL A 540 -9.33 -24.89 -1.36
N ILE A 541 -8.15 -25.08 -1.95
CA ILE A 541 -7.46 -26.38 -1.99
C ILE A 541 -6.06 -26.27 -1.38
N GLU A 542 -5.46 -27.44 -1.09
CA GLU A 542 -4.11 -27.55 -0.50
C GLU A 542 -3.94 -26.76 0.81
N GLY A 543 -5.01 -26.70 1.62
CA GLY A 543 -4.98 -26.06 2.95
C GLY A 543 -4.87 -24.54 2.90
N GLY A 544 -5.58 -23.87 2.00
CA GLY A 544 -5.53 -22.41 1.87
C GLY A 544 -4.59 -21.91 0.77
N ARG A 545 -3.69 -22.76 0.26
CA ARG A 545 -2.61 -22.33 -0.62
C ARG A 545 -3.07 -21.96 -2.03
N LYS A 546 -4.17 -22.53 -2.52
CA LYS A 546 -4.68 -22.21 -3.85
C LYS A 546 -6.18 -22.01 -3.84
N LEU A 547 -6.67 -21.19 -4.77
CA LEU A 547 -8.08 -21.04 -5.10
C LEU A 547 -8.35 -21.71 -6.44
N ALA A 548 -9.06 -22.82 -6.43
CA ALA A 548 -9.54 -23.46 -7.64
C ALA A 548 -10.76 -22.69 -8.15
N HIS A 549 -10.71 -22.21 -9.40
CA HIS A 549 -11.81 -21.58 -10.09
C HIS A 549 -12.35 -22.56 -11.15
N SER A 550 -13.62 -22.93 -11.03
CA SER A 550 -14.29 -23.91 -11.88
C SER A 550 -15.57 -23.35 -12.49
N LEU A 551 -15.70 -23.53 -13.80
CA LEU A 551 -16.86 -23.13 -14.59
C LEU A 551 -17.45 -24.37 -15.26
N ALA A 552 -18.76 -24.59 -15.07
CA ALA A 552 -19.54 -25.60 -15.77
C ALA A 552 -20.65 -24.92 -16.56
N VAL A 553 -20.64 -25.11 -17.88
CA VAL A 553 -21.53 -24.43 -18.82
C VAL A 553 -22.37 -25.48 -19.55
N VAL A 554 -23.68 -25.34 -19.45
CA VAL A 554 -24.63 -26.01 -20.34
C VAL A 554 -24.85 -25.08 -21.54
N PRO A 555 -24.35 -25.42 -22.74
CA PRO A 555 -24.44 -24.54 -23.90
C PRO A 555 -25.89 -24.27 -24.32
N GLY A 556 -26.17 -23.07 -24.82
CA GLY A 556 -27.44 -22.72 -25.45
C GLY A 556 -27.42 -22.99 -26.96
N GLN A 557 -27.98 -22.05 -27.73
CA GLN A 557 -28.00 -22.10 -29.21
C GLN A 557 -27.03 -21.09 -29.84
N GLU A 558 -26.06 -20.60 -29.08
CA GLU A 558 -25.05 -19.65 -29.55
C GLU A 558 -24.15 -20.29 -30.62
N GLN A 559 -23.75 -19.49 -31.60
CA GLN A 559 -22.91 -19.96 -32.72
C GLN A 559 -21.43 -19.62 -32.52
N GLU A 560 -21.13 -18.57 -31.77
CA GLU A 560 -19.76 -18.19 -31.44
C GLU A 560 -19.07 -19.20 -30.50
N GLU A 561 -17.74 -19.19 -30.50
CA GLU A 561 -16.98 -19.99 -29.54
C GLU A 561 -17.00 -19.33 -28.16
N LEU A 562 -17.23 -20.13 -27.11
CA LEU A 562 -17.15 -19.68 -25.73
C LEU A 562 -15.72 -19.73 -25.21
N TRP A 563 -15.27 -18.63 -24.62
CA TRP A 563 -13.94 -18.48 -24.03
C TRP A 563 -14.04 -18.09 -22.56
N CYS A 564 -13.01 -18.47 -21.82
CA CYS A 564 -12.76 -18.04 -20.45
C CYS A 564 -11.49 -17.20 -20.42
N ARG A 565 -11.57 -15.98 -19.89
CA ARG A 565 -10.38 -15.16 -19.62
C ARG A 565 -9.89 -15.47 -18.23
N VAL A 566 -8.78 -16.22 -18.18
CA VAL A 566 -8.20 -16.74 -16.95
C VAL A 566 -7.47 -15.65 -16.18
N ALA A 567 -6.75 -14.80 -16.92
CA ALA A 567 -6.00 -13.69 -16.37
C ALA A 567 -5.77 -12.63 -17.45
N GLU A 568 -5.54 -11.41 -16.99
CA GLU A 568 -5.04 -10.28 -17.77
C GLU A 568 -3.95 -9.59 -16.95
N GLY A 569 -2.92 -9.08 -17.61
CA GLY A 569 -1.83 -8.37 -16.96
C GLY A 569 -0.98 -7.55 -17.91
N SER A 570 -0.05 -6.77 -17.37
CA SER A 570 0.99 -6.08 -18.14
C SER A 570 1.93 -7.09 -18.82
N GLU A 571 2.16 -8.24 -18.17
CA GLU A 571 2.99 -9.33 -18.66
C GLU A 571 2.36 -10.68 -18.29
N ILE A 572 2.50 -11.70 -19.15
CA ILE A 572 2.08 -13.07 -18.84
C ILE A 572 3.17 -14.01 -19.35
N THR A 573 3.92 -14.57 -18.41
CA THR A 573 5.06 -15.44 -18.71
C THR A 573 4.71 -16.90 -18.45
N LYS A 574 4.84 -17.75 -19.47
CA LYS A 574 4.71 -19.20 -19.30
C LYS A 574 5.93 -19.76 -18.56
N LEU A 575 5.67 -20.39 -17.43
CA LEU A 575 6.66 -21.04 -16.59
C LEU A 575 6.65 -22.57 -16.81
N PRO A 576 7.65 -23.31 -16.29
CA PRO A 576 7.61 -24.77 -16.26
C PRO A 576 6.33 -25.32 -15.60
N ASN A 577 6.06 -26.61 -15.82
CA ASN A 577 5.06 -27.36 -15.06
C ASN A 577 3.59 -26.91 -15.21
N GLY A 578 3.27 -26.09 -16.22
CA GLY A 578 1.90 -25.60 -16.48
C GLY A 578 1.52 -24.37 -15.68
N LEU A 579 2.52 -23.68 -15.10
CA LEU A 579 2.35 -22.41 -14.41
C LEU A 579 2.50 -21.24 -15.37
N TYR A 580 1.81 -20.15 -15.06
CA TYR A 580 1.87 -18.89 -15.77
C TYR A 580 2.02 -17.79 -14.72
N ALA A 581 3.10 -17.02 -14.77
CA ALA A 581 3.24 -15.83 -13.94
C ALA A 581 2.45 -14.69 -14.59
N ILE A 582 1.61 -14.03 -13.80
CA ILE A 582 0.87 -12.85 -14.22
C ILE A 582 1.53 -11.61 -13.67
N ASN A 583 1.54 -10.56 -14.49
CA ASN A 583 2.34 -9.36 -14.30
C ASN A 583 3.80 -9.77 -14.04
N ASP A 584 4.44 -9.10 -13.12
CA ASP A 584 5.78 -9.41 -12.69
C ASP A 584 5.76 -10.33 -11.47
N LYS A 585 5.31 -11.58 -11.66
CA LYS A 585 5.22 -12.62 -10.61
C LYS A 585 4.48 -12.11 -9.37
N GLU A 586 3.35 -11.45 -9.59
CA GLU A 586 2.45 -11.00 -8.53
C GLU A 586 1.63 -12.17 -7.98
N TYR A 587 1.15 -13.03 -8.89
CA TYR A 587 0.50 -14.31 -8.63
C TYR A 587 0.74 -15.28 -9.79
N LEU A 588 0.45 -16.57 -9.57
CA LEU A 588 0.54 -17.60 -10.59
C LEU A 588 -0.83 -18.18 -10.94
N ILE A 589 -1.00 -18.53 -12.21
CA ILE A 589 -2.07 -19.39 -12.68
C ILE A 589 -1.50 -20.78 -12.95
N GLU A 590 -2.14 -21.80 -12.39
CA GLU A 590 -1.87 -23.20 -12.68
C GLU A 590 -2.98 -23.78 -13.56
N LEU A 591 -2.60 -24.23 -14.76
CA LEU A 591 -3.53 -24.85 -15.69
C LEU A 591 -3.41 -26.37 -15.69
N PRO A 592 -4.52 -27.11 -15.90
CA PRO A 592 -4.48 -28.55 -16.11
C PRO A 592 -3.54 -28.92 -17.27
N ARG A 593 -2.80 -30.03 -17.17
CA ARG A 593 -1.81 -30.47 -18.19
C ARG A 593 -2.38 -30.61 -19.61
N ARG A 594 -3.70 -30.84 -19.73
CA ARG A 594 -4.40 -30.98 -21.01
C ARG A 594 -4.97 -29.67 -21.55
N ALA A 595 -4.90 -28.58 -20.77
CA ALA A 595 -5.32 -27.27 -21.23
C ALA A 595 -4.50 -26.81 -22.44
N ARG A 596 -5.12 -26.02 -23.28
CA ARG A 596 -4.53 -25.41 -24.48
C ARG A 596 -4.84 -23.92 -24.46
N PRO A 597 -4.19 -23.16 -23.56
CA PRO A 597 -4.44 -21.74 -23.45
C PRO A 597 -3.84 -20.98 -24.63
N VAL A 598 -4.37 -19.80 -24.88
CA VAL A 598 -3.86 -18.80 -25.83
C VAL A 598 -3.39 -17.60 -25.02
N ILE A 599 -2.19 -17.10 -25.32
CA ILE A 599 -1.75 -15.79 -24.83
C ILE A 599 -1.80 -14.83 -26.02
N ARG A 600 -2.44 -13.68 -25.85
CA ARG A 600 -2.51 -12.62 -26.87
C ARG A 600 -2.28 -11.24 -26.27
N ASN A 601 -1.89 -10.30 -27.11
CA ASN A 601 -1.80 -8.89 -26.73
C ASN A 601 -3.14 -8.18 -27.01
N THR A 602 -3.52 -7.24 -26.14
CA THR A 602 -4.66 -6.35 -26.36
C THR A 602 -4.23 -5.07 -27.08
N ALA A 603 -5.21 -4.26 -27.50
CA ALA A 603 -4.94 -2.94 -28.08
C ALA A 603 -4.27 -1.96 -27.10
N GLU A 604 -4.40 -2.20 -25.80
CA GLU A 604 -3.87 -1.36 -24.71
C GLU A 604 -2.48 -1.83 -24.23
N ASN A 605 -1.79 -2.66 -25.03
CA ASN A 605 -0.50 -3.27 -24.68
C ASN A 605 -0.54 -4.12 -23.39
N ARG A 606 -1.69 -4.73 -23.10
CA ARG A 606 -1.85 -5.73 -22.04
C ARG A 606 -1.77 -7.13 -22.66
N LYS A 607 -1.62 -8.16 -21.82
CA LYS A 607 -1.68 -9.56 -22.22
C LYS A 607 -2.87 -10.26 -21.58
N GLU A 608 -3.51 -11.13 -22.34
CA GLU A 608 -4.62 -11.98 -21.88
C GLU A 608 -4.22 -13.45 -21.95
N LEU A 609 -4.59 -14.22 -20.92
CA LEU A 609 -4.52 -15.68 -20.91
C LEU A 609 -5.93 -16.25 -21.08
N LEU A 610 -6.20 -16.81 -22.25
CA LEU A 610 -7.52 -17.32 -22.61
C LEU A 610 -7.56 -18.85 -22.65
N LEU A 611 -8.67 -19.43 -22.20
CA LEU A 611 -8.98 -20.85 -22.32
C LEU A 611 -10.24 -21.05 -23.17
N PRO A 612 -10.18 -21.87 -24.23
CA PRO A 612 -11.38 -22.25 -24.97
C PRO A 612 -12.25 -23.19 -24.14
N VAL A 613 -13.55 -22.88 -24.02
CA VAL A 613 -14.52 -23.63 -23.20
C VAL A 613 -15.34 -24.54 -24.11
N LYS A 614 -14.84 -25.75 -24.34
CA LYS A 614 -15.45 -26.69 -25.31
C LYS A 614 -16.35 -27.72 -24.63
N ALA A 615 -17.55 -27.90 -25.17
CA ALA A 615 -18.51 -28.89 -24.69
C ALA A 615 -18.01 -30.32 -24.89
N ARG A 616 -18.15 -31.15 -23.86
CA ARG A 616 -17.94 -32.59 -23.90
C ARG A 616 -19.14 -33.27 -23.24
N ARG A 617 -19.83 -34.13 -23.98
CA ARG A 617 -21.05 -34.81 -23.50
C ARG A 617 -22.13 -33.84 -23.00
N GLY A 618 -22.30 -32.70 -23.68
CA GLY A 618 -23.34 -31.71 -23.38
C GLY A 618 -22.98 -30.67 -22.31
N ILE A 619 -21.80 -30.76 -21.69
CA ILE A 619 -21.33 -29.77 -20.70
C ILE A 619 -19.94 -29.29 -21.11
N ALA A 620 -19.73 -27.97 -21.16
CA ALA A 620 -18.43 -27.36 -21.35
C ALA A 620 -17.84 -26.95 -19.99
N THR A 621 -16.54 -27.14 -19.81
CA THR A 621 -15.88 -26.88 -18.51
C THR A 621 -14.59 -26.11 -18.69
N ALA A 622 -14.35 -25.13 -17.82
CA ALA A 622 -13.04 -24.51 -17.64
C ALA A 622 -12.63 -24.61 -16.17
N GLN A 623 -11.35 -24.89 -15.92
CA GLN A 623 -10.82 -24.99 -14.58
C GLN A 623 -9.36 -24.55 -14.56
N TYR A 624 -9.01 -23.78 -13.54
CA TYR A 624 -7.64 -23.37 -13.24
C TYR A 624 -7.49 -23.11 -11.75
N ASN A 625 -6.25 -23.11 -11.26
CA ASN A 625 -5.96 -22.71 -9.88
C ASN A 625 -5.20 -21.40 -9.87
N ILE A 626 -5.52 -20.55 -8.90
CA ILE A 626 -4.82 -19.32 -8.59
C ILE A 626 -3.91 -19.61 -7.40
N VAL A 627 -2.64 -19.25 -7.52
CA VAL A 627 -1.63 -19.43 -6.49
C VAL A 627 -1.04 -18.08 -6.18
N TRP A 628 -1.18 -17.64 -4.93
CA TRP A 628 -0.64 -16.38 -4.46
C TRP A 628 -0.15 -16.49 -3.03
#